data_AF-A0A091E1I0-F1
#
_entry.id   AF-A0A091E1I0-F1
#
_cell.length_a   1.000
_cell.length_b   1.000
_cell.length_c   1.000
_cell.angle_alpha   90.00
_cell.angle_beta   90.00
_cell.angle_gamma   90.00
#
_symmetry.space_group_name_H-M   'P 1'
#
loop_
_entity.id
_entity.type
_entity.pdbx_description
1 polymer ?
#
loop_
_entity_poly.entity_id
_entity_poly.type
_entity_poly.pdbx_seq_one_letter_code
_entity_poly.pdbx_strand_id
1 'polypeptide(L)'
;MAVLAWKFPRTRLPVGASALCVVVLCWLYVFPVYRLPDEKEIVQGVLQQGTAWRRNQTAARLFRYSLPFPSGVLSAPRWTGSRPGRPRSAVSASGLFVPLSIVTSPTWTPSHAFPFGEMCRHLLDAGRREGGVNERASEQEALRQEKAWNRTWQARLCVVQLRVEKCGKQMEDCCDPAHLFAMTKMNSPMGKSMWYDGEFLYSFTIDNSTYSLFPQATPFQLPLKKCAVVGNGGILKKSSCGRQIDAANFVMRCNLPPLSSEYTKDVGSKSHLVTANPSIIRQRFQNLLWSRKTFVDNMKVYNHSYIYMPAFSMKTGTEPSLRVYYTLSDVGANQTVLFANPNFLRSIGKFWKSRGIHAKRLSTGLFLVSAALGLCEEVAIYGFWPFSVNMREQPISHHYYDNVLPFSGFHAMPEEFLQLWYLHKIGALRMQLDPCEEPALQAPS
;
A
#
# COMPACT_ATOMS: atom_id res chain seq x y z
N MET A 1 74.32 -4.20 -38.17
CA MET A 1 73.56 -5.06 -37.24
C MET A 1 72.21 -4.40 -36.99
N ALA A 2 71.18 -4.85 -37.72
CA ALA A 2 69.78 -4.52 -37.44
C ALA A 2 69.28 -5.34 -36.24
N VAL A 3 68.10 -4.98 -35.71
CA VAL A 3 67.16 -5.71 -34.78
C VAL A 3 66.82 -4.85 -33.55
N LEU A 4 65.59 -4.64 -33.08
CA LEU A 4 64.21 -4.87 -33.57
C LEU A 4 63.34 -4.03 -32.60
N ALA A 5 62.51 -3.11 -33.11
CA ALA A 5 61.48 -2.45 -32.30
C ALA A 5 60.27 -3.38 -32.22
N TRP A 6 60.01 -3.96 -31.04
CA TRP A 6 58.80 -4.74 -30.78
C TRP A 6 57.58 -3.82 -30.72
N LYS A 7 56.82 -3.75 -31.81
CA LYS A 7 55.45 -3.22 -31.81
C LYS A 7 54.53 -4.30 -31.25
N PHE A 8 53.98 -4.09 -30.06
CA PHE A 8 52.85 -4.88 -29.55
C PHE A 8 51.64 -4.70 -30.49
N PRO A 9 51.00 -5.79 -30.97
CA PRO A 9 49.78 -5.66 -31.74
C PRO A 9 48.65 -5.28 -30.79
N ARG A 10 48.05 -4.09 -30.99
CA ARG A 10 46.76 -3.73 -30.40
C ARG A 10 45.69 -4.63 -31.01
N THR A 11 45.43 -5.77 -30.41
CA THR A 11 44.23 -6.56 -30.68
C THR A 11 43.01 -5.71 -30.28
N ARG A 12 42.32 -5.15 -31.27
CA ARG A 12 40.98 -4.60 -31.04
C ARG A 12 40.11 -5.79 -30.62
N LEU A 13 39.66 -5.79 -29.36
CA LEU A 13 38.60 -6.70 -28.91
C LEU A 13 37.45 -6.62 -29.93
N PRO A 14 36.93 -7.77 -30.41
CA PRO A 14 35.80 -7.76 -31.33
C PRO A 14 34.66 -7.01 -30.64
N VAL A 15 33.99 -6.12 -31.36
CA VAL A 15 32.96 -5.22 -30.83
C VAL A 15 31.87 -5.98 -30.04
N GLY A 16 31.61 -7.25 -30.42
CA GLY A 16 30.72 -8.15 -29.69
C GLY A 16 31.19 -8.53 -28.27
N ALA A 17 32.49 -8.71 -28.03
CA ALA A 17 33.04 -9.03 -26.72
C ALA A 17 32.95 -7.83 -25.76
N SER A 18 33.18 -6.62 -26.26
CA SER A 18 33.02 -5.39 -25.48
C SER A 18 31.55 -5.11 -25.14
N ALA A 19 30.62 -5.33 -26.08
CA ALA A 19 29.19 -5.21 -25.83
C ALA A 19 28.67 -6.24 -24.81
N LEU A 20 29.10 -7.51 -24.91
CA LEU A 20 28.82 -8.55 -23.92
C LEU A 20 29.37 -8.18 -22.54
N CYS A 21 30.59 -7.64 -22.47
CA CYS A 21 31.19 -7.23 -21.21
C CYS A 21 30.41 -6.07 -20.56
N VAL A 22 29.96 -5.08 -21.35
CA VAL A 22 29.09 -4.00 -20.85
C VAL A 22 27.74 -4.54 -20.39
N VAL A 23 27.12 -5.47 -21.14
CA VAL A 23 25.85 -6.09 -20.73
C VAL A 23 26.02 -6.91 -19.45
N VAL A 24 27.10 -7.69 -19.32
CA VAL A 24 27.41 -8.47 -18.12
C VAL A 24 27.74 -7.56 -16.94
N LEU A 25 28.48 -6.48 -17.14
CA LEU A 25 28.74 -5.48 -16.10
C LEU A 25 27.46 -4.74 -15.69
N CYS A 26 26.61 -4.34 -16.63
CA CYS A 26 25.28 -3.82 -16.32
C CYS A 26 24.44 -4.88 -15.59
N TRP A 27 24.51 -6.15 -15.97
CA TRP A 27 23.79 -7.23 -15.30
C TRP A 27 24.35 -7.51 -13.89
N LEU A 28 25.65 -7.33 -13.64
CA LEU A 28 26.26 -7.52 -12.32
C LEU A 28 26.12 -6.28 -11.42
N TYR A 29 26.02 -5.07 -11.98
CA TYR A 29 25.96 -3.83 -11.19
C TYR A 29 24.57 -3.18 -11.14
N VAL A 30 23.75 -3.32 -12.17
CA VAL A 30 22.40 -2.74 -12.25
C VAL A 30 21.37 -3.76 -11.79
N PHE A 31 21.47 -5.03 -12.22
CA PHE A 31 20.45 -6.04 -11.90
C PHE A 31 20.30 -6.33 -10.40
N PRO A 32 21.36 -6.42 -9.57
CA PRO A 32 21.19 -6.65 -8.13
C PRO A 32 20.53 -5.47 -7.42
N VAL A 33 20.64 -4.25 -7.96
CA VAL A 33 20.07 -3.03 -7.38
C VAL A 33 18.56 -2.97 -7.62
N TYR A 34 18.07 -3.53 -8.73
CA TYR A 34 16.66 -3.52 -9.11
C TYR A 34 15.95 -4.87 -9.02
N ARG A 35 16.66 -5.95 -8.64
CA ARG A 35 16.05 -7.26 -8.43
C ARG A 35 15.13 -7.21 -7.21
N LEU A 36 13.86 -7.50 -7.43
CA LEU A 36 12.92 -7.83 -6.37
C LEU A 36 13.43 -9.09 -5.65
N PRO A 37 13.47 -9.09 -4.31
CA PRO A 37 13.88 -10.28 -3.56
C PRO A 37 12.97 -11.44 -3.92
N ASP A 38 13.52 -12.65 -3.84
CA ASP A 38 12.68 -13.83 -4.00
C ASP A 38 11.76 -14.05 -2.79
N GLU A 39 10.80 -14.97 -2.93
CA GLU A 39 9.83 -15.23 -1.87
C GLU A 39 10.50 -15.66 -0.55
N LYS A 40 11.60 -16.42 -0.61
CA LYS A 40 12.28 -16.93 0.60
C LYS A 40 12.93 -15.79 1.35
N GLU A 41 13.60 -14.89 0.63
CA GLU A 41 14.20 -13.67 1.19
C GLU A 41 13.14 -12.78 1.85
N ILE A 42 11.96 -12.60 1.23
CA ILE A 42 10.88 -11.80 1.82
C ILE A 42 10.33 -12.47 3.08
N VAL A 43 9.97 -13.75 3.01
CA VAL A 43 9.38 -14.49 4.13
C VAL A 43 10.33 -14.51 5.32
N GLN A 44 11.61 -14.82 5.09
CA GLN A 44 12.63 -14.79 6.14
C GLN A 44 12.80 -13.38 6.74
N GLY A 45 12.75 -12.33 5.90
CA GLY A 45 12.79 -10.95 6.36
C GLY A 45 11.61 -10.56 7.24
N VAL A 46 10.41 -11.02 6.91
CA VAL A 46 9.20 -10.82 7.75
C VAL A 46 9.35 -11.55 9.08
N LEU A 47 9.83 -12.80 9.07
CA LEU A 47 10.05 -13.61 10.27
C LEU A 47 11.06 -12.94 11.23
N GLN A 48 12.17 -12.44 10.70
CA GLN A 48 13.20 -11.76 11.50
C GLN A 48 12.69 -10.49 12.18
N GLN A 49 11.80 -9.74 11.51
CA GLN A 49 11.26 -8.48 12.04
C GLN A 49 10.12 -8.69 13.04
N GLY A 50 9.60 -9.91 13.15
CA GLY A 50 8.40 -10.24 13.90
C GLY A 50 7.14 -9.53 13.37
N THR A 51 6.00 -9.88 13.91
CA THR A 51 4.67 -9.34 13.56
C THR A 51 4.15 -8.35 14.60
N ALA A 52 4.98 -7.99 15.59
CA ALA A 52 4.66 -7.03 16.62
C ALA A 52 4.21 -5.71 16.01
N TRP A 53 3.07 -5.21 16.48
CA TRP A 53 2.42 -4.03 15.94
C TRP A 53 1.97 -3.11 17.04
N ARG A 54 2.23 -1.82 16.85
CA ARG A 54 1.70 -0.75 17.68
C ARG A 54 1.13 0.34 16.79
N ARG A 55 -0.09 0.77 17.09
CA ARG A 55 -0.74 1.87 16.37
C ARG A 55 0.10 3.14 16.47
N ASN A 56 0.28 3.80 15.34
CA ASN A 56 0.90 5.11 15.25
C ASN A 56 -0.09 6.07 14.59
N GLN A 57 -0.83 6.82 15.42
CA GLN A 57 -1.86 7.74 14.92
C GLN A 57 -1.28 8.80 14.00
N THR A 58 -0.06 9.28 14.26
CA THR A 58 0.61 10.26 13.41
C THR A 58 0.92 9.68 12.04
N ALA A 59 1.48 8.46 11.96
CA ALA A 59 1.74 7.82 10.67
C ALA A 59 0.45 7.52 9.89
N ALA A 60 -0.60 7.04 10.57
CA ALA A 60 -1.91 6.82 9.97
C ALA A 60 -2.52 8.12 9.42
N ARG A 61 -2.41 9.23 10.17
CA ARG A 61 -2.88 10.55 9.73
C ARG A 61 -2.01 11.13 8.61
N LEU A 62 -0.69 11.03 8.71
CA LEU A 62 0.22 11.54 7.68
C LEU A 62 0.00 10.83 6.34
N PHE A 63 -0.24 9.52 6.34
CA PHE A 63 -0.55 8.81 5.09
C PHE A 63 -1.91 9.23 4.47
N ARG A 64 -2.86 9.64 5.31
CA ARG A 64 -4.19 10.11 4.89
C ARG A 64 -4.19 11.55 4.40
N TYR A 65 -3.71 12.45 5.27
CA TYR A 65 -3.86 13.90 5.17
C TYR A 65 -2.53 14.59 4.88
N SER A 66 -2.59 15.58 4.01
CA SER A 66 -1.61 16.67 4.03
C SER A 66 -1.90 17.54 5.25
N LEU A 67 -0.98 17.59 6.22
CA LEU A 67 -1.04 18.68 7.18
C LEU A 67 -0.82 19.97 6.39
N PRO A 68 -1.69 20.99 6.48
CA PRO A 68 -1.29 22.31 6.05
C PRO A 68 -0.08 22.68 6.91
N PHE A 69 1.09 22.81 6.29
CA PHE A 69 2.18 23.55 6.93
C PHE A 69 1.61 24.93 7.28
N PRO A 70 1.71 25.41 8.53
CA PRO A 70 1.30 26.76 8.84
C PRO A 70 2.25 27.72 8.13
N SER A 71 1.85 28.19 6.95
CA SER A 71 2.42 29.36 6.30
C SER A 71 2.05 30.57 7.16
N GLY A 72 2.95 30.92 8.08
CA GLY A 72 3.15 32.25 8.65
C GLY A 72 1.96 32.91 9.36
N VAL A 73 2.02 32.95 10.69
CA VAL A 73 1.95 34.21 11.46
C VAL A 73 2.83 34.04 12.70
N LEU A 74 4.13 34.34 12.58
CA LEU A 74 4.90 34.75 13.77
C LEU A 74 4.35 36.11 14.17
N SER A 75 3.34 36.11 15.03
CA SER A 75 2.98 37.30 15.79
C SER A 75 4.11 37.52 16.79
N ALA A 76 4.96 38.51 16.48
CA ALA A 76 5.98 39.00 17.38
C ALA A 76 5.34 39.33 18.75
N PRO A 77 5.91 38.90 19.89
CA PRO A 77 5.42 39.35 21.17
C PRO A 77 5.69 40.85 21.30
N ARG A 78 4.60 41.59 21.47
CA ARG A 78 4.54 43.02 21.73
C ARG A 78 5.23 43.30 23.06
N TRP A 79 6.48 43.76 23.02
CA TRP A 79 7.15 44.33 24.19
C TRP A 79 6.59 45.72 24.47
N THR A 80 5.82 45.85 25.56
CA THR A 80 5.45 47.14 26.14
C THR A 80 6.67 47.69 26.87
N GLY A 81 7.11 48.88 26.45
CA GLY A 81 8.30 49.54 26.98
C GLY A 81 8.13 50.10 28.39
N SER A 82 9.25 50.19 29.09
CA SER A 82 9.53 51.25 30.08
C SER A 82 10.97 51.71 29.89
N ARG A 83 11.17 53.01 30.12
CA ARG A 83 12.17 53.93 29.56
C ARG A 83 13.46 54.05 30.42
N PRO A 84 14.44 54.92 30.06
CA PRO A 84 15.88 54.61 30.09
C PRO A 84 16.69 55.25 31.24
N GLY A 85 17.93 54.76 31.44
CA GLY A 85 18.97 55.39 32.26
C GLY A 85 20.37 55.20 31.62
N ARG A 86 21.15 56.28 31.59
CA ARG A 86 22.39 56.55 30.82
C ARG A 86 23.69 56.01 31.48
N PRO A 87 24.89 56.16 30.85
CA PRO A 87 25.97 55.16 30.83
C PRO A 87 27.23 55.53 31.65
N ARG A 88 28.16 54.55 31.75
CA ARG A 88 29.64 54.58 31.90
C ARG A 88 30.05 53.21 32.50
N SER A 89 31.17 52.54 32.26
CA SER A 89 32.44 52.75 31.56
C SER A 89 33.16 51.39 31.50
N ALA A 90 34.15 51.25 30.62
CA ALA A 90 34.98 50.06 30.38
C ALA A 90 35.74 49.52 31.62
N VAL A 91 36.17 48.24 31.56
CA VAL A 91 37.58 47.77 31.76
C VAL A 91 37.67 46.22 31.82
N SER A 92 38.56 45.70 30.99
CA SER A 92 39.52 44.57 31.12
C SER A 92 39.16 43.16 31.63
N ALA A 93 39.88 42.22 31.01
CA ALA A 93 39.89 40.78 31.10
C ALA A 93 40.60 40.16 32.31
N SER A 94 40.19 38.92 32.63
CA SER A 94 40.96 37.79 33.19
C SER A 94 39.91 36.67 33.42
N GLY A 95 39.93 35.48 32.83
CA GLY A 95 41.05 34.56 32.65
C GLY A 95 40.96 33.50 33.75
N LEU A 96 40.37 32.33 33.48
CA LEU A 96 40.64 31.08 34.22
C LEU A 96 40.15 29.86 33.42
N PHE A 97 41.14 29.11 32.95
CA PHE A 97 41.08 27.76 32.39
C PHE A 97 40.74 26.74 33.48
N VAL A 98 39.90 25.74 33.15
CA VAL A 98 39.82 24.44 33.85
C VAL A 98 39.65 23.34 32.79
N PRO A 99 40.31 22.17 32.92
CA PRO A 99 40.71 21.34 31.79
C PRO A 99 39.70 20.24 31.42
N LEU A 100 39.80 19.78 30.16
CA LEU A 100 39.20 18.56 29.66
C LEU A 100 39.71 17.36 30.47
N SER A 101 38.80 16.62 31.12
CA SER A 101 39.06 15.27 31.60
C SER A 101 38.25 14.28 30.75
N ILE A 102 38.99 13.39 30.12
CA ILE A 102 38.55 12.23 29.35
C ILE A 102 37.79 11.30 30.31
N VAL A 103 36.51 11.03 30.02
CA VAL A 103 35.77 9.93 30.64
C VAL A 103 35.58 8.84 29.58
N THR A 104 36.13 7.69 29.94
CA THR A 104 36.14 6.42 29.24
C THR A 104 34.74 5.84 29.04
N SER A 105 34.60 5.09 27.94
CA SER A 105 33.45 4.32 27.44
C SER A 105 32.60 3.60 28.49
N PRO A 106 31.29 3.43 28.27
CA PRO A 106 30.58 2.25 28.75
C PRO A 106 30.63 1.15 27.69
N THR A 107 31.13 0.00 28.12
CA THR A 107 31.00 -1.31 27.49
C THR A 107 29.53 -1.61 27.17
N TRP A 108 29.20 -1.78 25.89
CA TRP A 108 27.91 -2.30 25.45
C TRP A 108 28.00 -3.82 25.29
N THR A 109 27.28 -4.54 26.14
CA THR A 109 26.95 -5.96 25.96
C THR A 109 25.90 -6.12 24.85
N PRO A 110 26.00 -7.14 23.98
CA PRO A 110 25.08 -7.30 22.86
C PRO A 110 23.78 -7.99 23.30
N SER A 111 22.70 -7.23 23.41
CA SER A 111 21.34 -7.76 23.48
C SER A 111 20.54 -7.30 22.26
N HIS A 112 20.36 -8.26 21.35
CA HIS A 112 19.32 -8.44 20.33
C HIS A 112 18.32 -7.30 20.02
N ALA A 113 18.14 -7.09 18.71
CA ALA A 113 17.14 -6.29 17.99
C ALA A 113 17.42 -4.77 17.81
N PHE A 114 18.27 -4.44 16.83
CA PHE A 114 18.33 -3.11 16.22
C PHE A 114 16.99 -2.77 15.54
N PRO A 115 16.31 -1.64 15.81
CA PRO A 115 14.96 -1.40 15.32
C PRO A 115 14.98 -0.79 13.91
N PHE A 116 14.52 -1.56 12.92
CA PHE A 116 14.24 -1.08 11.55
C PHE A 116 13.41 0.23 11.52
N GLY A 117 12.53 0.43 12.51
CA GLY A 117 11.71 1.64 12.66
C GLY A 117 12.48 2.89 13.15
N GLU A 118 13.55 2.73 13.94
CA GLU A 118 14.43 3.85 14.32
C GLU A 118 15.33 4.25 13.17
N MET A 119 15.79 3.28 12.40
CA MET A 119 16.67 3.48 11.25
C MET A 119 16.01 4.28 10.11
N CYS A 120 14.79 3.92 9.69
CA CYS A 120 14.08 4.76 8.72
C CYS A 120 13.64 6.11 9.35
N ARG A 121 13.27 6.17 10.65
CA ARG A 121 13.01 7.46 11.32
C ARG A 121 14.21 8.41 11.33
N HIS A 122 15.40 7.91 11.60
CA HIS A 122 16.62 8.73 11.60
C HIS A 122 16.91 9.31 10.22
N LEU A 123 16.64 8.57 9.14
CA LEU A 123 16.77 9.06 7.77
C LEU A 123 15.67 10.07 7.39
N LEU A 124 14.44 9.86 7.89
CA LEU A 124 13.33 10.80 7.75
C LEU A 124 13.60 12.12 8.49
N ASP A 125 14.15 12.05 9.71
CA ASP A 125 14.51 13.22 10.51
C ASP A 125 15.75 13.95 9.96
N ALA A 126 16.71 13.23 9.36
CA ALA A 126 17.84 13.82 8.66
C ALA A 126 17.38 14.58 7.40
N GLY A 127 16.50 13.98 6.58
CA GLY A 127 15.91 14.65 5.41
C GLY A 127 15.04 15.86 5.75
N ARG A 128 14.43 15.87 6.95
CA ARG A 128 13.60 16.99 7.45
C ARG A 128 14.43 18.16 7.99
N ARG A 129 15.69 17.93 8.39
CA ARG A 129 16.61 18.98 8.90
C ARG A 129 17.36 19.72 7.80
N GLU A 130 17.45 19.19 6.59
CA GLU A 130 18.22 19.77 5.48
C GLU A 130 17.38 20.63 4.51
N GLY A 131 16.46 21.44 5.04
CA GLY A 131 15.72 22.44 4.25
C GLY A 131 16.55 23.66 3.80
N GLY A 132 17.87 23.53 3.59
CA GLY A 132 18.72 24.71 3.39
C GLY A 132 20.12 24.54 2.79
N VAL A 133 20.51 23.39 2.22
CA VAL A 133 21.86 23.26 1.62
C VAL A 133 21.82 22.63 0.21
N ASN A 134 22.57 23.28 -0.68
CA ASN A 134 22.90 22.99 -2.08
C ASN A 134 22.52 21.58 -2.61
N GLU A 135 21.51 21.51 -3.48
CA GLU A 135 20.89 20.28 -4.02
C GLU A 135 21.88 19.25 -4.61
N ARG A 136 23.02 19.69 -5.17
CA ARG A 136 24.02 18.79 -5.76
C ARG A 136 24.88 18.05 -4.73
N ALA A 137 25.04 18.61 -3.53
CA ALA A 137 25.83 17.98 -2.46
C ALA A 137 25.01 16.91 -1.71
N SER A 138 23.73 17.17 -1.44
CA SER A 138 22.84 16.20 -0.79
C SER A 138 22.54 14.98 -1.67
N GLU A 139 22.45 15.17 -2.99
CA GLU A 139 22.28 14.07 -3.94
C GLU A 139 23.53 13.15 -3.98
N GLN A 140 24.73 13.72 -3.92
CA GLN A 140 25.98 12.95 -3.88
C GLN A 140 26.20 12.24 -2.53
N GLU A 141 25.81 12.87 -1.42
CA GLU A 141 25.89 12.27 -0.07
C GLU A 141 24.90 11.11 0.07
N ALA A 142 23.66 11.28 -0.44
CA ALA A 142 22.66 10.21 -0.53
C ALA A 142 23.13 9.04 -1.42
N LEU A 143 23.77 9.34 -2.56
CA LEU A 143 24.38 8.33 -3.45
C LEU A 143 25.58 7.60 -2.82
N ARG A 144 26.34 8.26 -1.93
CA ARG A 144 27.42 7.59 -1.16
C ARG A 144 26.85 6.68 -0.07
N GLN A 145 25.82 7.14 0.65
CA GLN A 145 25.12 6.32 1.63
C GLN A 145 24.39 5.14 0.96
N GLU A 146 23.80 5.35 -0.22
CA GLU A 146 23.21 4.31 -1.08
C GLU A 146 24.22 3.21 -1.44
N LYS A 147 25.46 3.57 -1.79
CA LYS A 147 26.54 2.60 -2.11
C LYS A 147 27.03 1.81 -0.89
N ALA A 148 27.03 2.42 0.30
CA ALA A 148 27.41 1.74 1.54
C ALA A 148 26.30 0.80 2.09
N TRP A 149 25.04 1.11 1.78
CA TRP A 149 23.84 0.50 2.38
C TRP A 149 23.23 -0.64 1.55
N ASN A 150 23.67 -0.81 0.30
CA ASN A 150 23.09 -1.70 -0.72
C ASN A 150 23.17 -3.22 -0.47
N ARG A 151 23.50 -3.66 0.76
CA ARG A 151 23.78 -5.06 1.11
C ARG A 151 22.57 -5.83 1.64
N THR A 152 21.48 -5.17 2.04
CA THR A 152 20.24 -5.86 2.44
C THR A 152 19.05 -5.35 1.64
N TRP A 153 18.10 -6.21 1.31
CA TRP A 153 16.88 -5.77 0.64
C TRP A 153 16.00 -4.84 1.53
N GLN A 154 16.16 -4.93 2.85
CA GLN A 154 15.57 -4.03 3.85
C GLN A 154 16.06 -2.59 3.70
N ALA A 155 17.35 -2.41 3.42
CA ALA A 155 17.93 -1.12 3.07
C ALA A 155 17.34 -0.53 1.79
N ARG A 156 17.10 -1.39 0.78
CA ARG A 156 16.50 -1.02 -0.51
C ARG A 156 15.04 -0.60 -0.39
N LEU A 157 14.27 -1.24 0.49
CA LEU A 157 12.91 -0.79 0.85
C LEU A 157 12.91 0.64 1.39
N CYS A 158 13.85 0.97 2.29
CA CYS A 158 13.95 2.31 2.87
C CYS A 158 14.40 3.36 1.82
N VAL A 159 15.25 2.99 0.85
CA VAL A 159 15.65 3.88 -0.27
C VAL A 159 14.50 4.16 -1.25
N VAL A 160 13.71 3.13 -1.61
CA VAL A 160 12.48 3.33 -2.39
C VAL A 160 11.53 4.27 -1.65
N GLN A 161 11.44 4.15 -0.32
CA GLN A 161 10.61 4.99 0.55
C GLN A 161 11.09 6.45 0.68
N LEU A 162 12.40 6.73 0.69
CA LEU A 162 12.93 8.10 0.68
C LEU A 162 12.61 8.83 -0.64
N ARG A 163 12.54 8.12 -1.77
CA ARG A 163 12.02 8.68 -3.03
C ARG A 163 10.49 8.88 -3.00
N VAL A 164 9.76 8.10 -2.21
CA VAL A 164 8.29 8.15 -2.06
C VAL A 164 7.81 9.41 -1.33
N GLU A 165 8.51 9.86 -0.28
CA GLU A 165 8.11 11.07 0.46
C GLU A 165 8.26 12.37 -0.37
N LYS A 166 9.14 12.38 -1.37
CA LYS A 166 9.31 13.52 -2.30
C LYS A 166 8.11 13.73 -3.24
N CYS A 167 7.13 12.83 -3.30
CA CYS A 167 5.99 12.93 -4.25
C CYS A 167 4.86 13.89 -3.78
N GLY A 168 4.99 14.51 -2.60
CA GLY A 168 4.21 15.70 -2.19
C GLY A 168 2.69 15.56 -1.98
N LYS A 169 2.04 14.47 -2.43
CA LYS A 169 0.58 14.25 -2.28
C LYS A 169 0.25 13.01 -1.47
N GLN A 170 -0.54 13.19 -0.42
CA GLN A 170 -1.11 12.14 0.41
C GLN A 170 -2.35 11.50 -0.23
N MET A 171 -2.89 10.43 0.37
CA MET A 171 -3.96 9.62 -0.23
C MET A 171 -5.22 10.44 -0.53
N GLU A 172 -5.64 11.33 0.39
CA GLU A 172 -6.83 12.16 0.19
C GLU A 172 -6.64 13.17 -0.94
N ASP A 173 -5.53 13.93 -0.91
CA ASP A 173 -5.20 14.93 -1.95
C ASP A 173 -4.93 14.31 -3.33
N CYS A 174 -4.45 13.07 -3.35
CA CYS A 174 -4.26 12.34 -4.59
C CYS A 174 -5.60 11.97 -5.23
N CYS A 175 -6.47 11.39 -4.42
CA CYS A 175 -7.36 10.36 -4.91
C CYS A 175 -8.82 10.55 -4.43
N ASP A 176 -9.09 11.45 -3.47
CA ASP A 176 -10.42 11.79 -2.92
C ASP A 176 -11.35 10.57 -2.73
N PRO A 177 -10.98 9.64 -1.83
CA PRO A 177 -11.73 8.41 -1.64
C PRO A 177 -13.16 8.67 -1.16
N ALA A 178 -13.42 9.74 -0.39
CA ALA A 178 -14.76 10.06 0.10
C ALA A 178 -15.76 10.31 -1.04
N HIS A 179 -15.36 11.06 -2.06
CA HIS A 179 -16.25 11.42 -3.18
C HIS A 179 -16.07 10.52 -4.40
N LEU A 180 -14.90 9.93 -4.61
CA LEU A 180 -14.59 9.16 -5.82
C LEU A 180 -14.58 7.65 -5.58
N PHE A 181 -14.81 7.13 -4.36
CA PHE A 181 -14.87 5.68 -4.15
C PHE A 181 -15.84 5.00 -5.14
N ALA A 182 -17.08 5.46 -5.23
CA ALA A 182 -18.08 4.91 -6.15
C ALA A 182 -18.56 5.96 -7.17
N MET A 183 -19.14 5.50 -8.28
CA MET A 183 -19.95 6.33 -9.17
C MET A 183 -21.20 6.78 -8.41
N THR A 184 -21.45 8.09 -8.41
CA THR A 184 -22.62 8.71 -7.78
C THR A 184 -23.22 9.73 -8.71
N LYS A 185 -24.49 10.08 -8.51
CA LYS A 185 -25.15 11.13 -9.30
C LYS A 185 -24.44 12.49 -9.17
N MET A 186 -23.80 12.76 -8.02
CA MET A 186 -23.02 14.00 -7.80
C MET A 186 -21.70 14.03 -8.58
N ASN A 187 -20.94 12.93 -8.60
CA ASN A 187 -19.62 12.91 -9.26
C ASN A 187 -19.67 12.52 -10.75
N SER A 188 -20.82 11.97 -11.19
CA SER A 188 -21.04 11.41 -12.53
C SER A 188 -22.37 11.91 -13.12
N PRO A 189 -22.51 13.23 -13.38
CA PRO A 189 -23.72 13.79 -13.97
C PRO A 189 -23.98 13.27 -15.40
N MET A 190 -25.26 13.27 -15.79
CA MET A 190 -25.68 12.90 -17.14
C MET A 190 -24.96 13.76 -18.21
N GLY A 191 -24.62 13.15 -19.34
CA GLY A 191 -23.91 13.79 -20.45
C GLY A 191 -22.39 13.90 -20.25
N LYS A 192 -21.86 13.62 -19.05
CA LYS A 192 -20.41 13.63 -18.81
C LYS A 192 -19.74 12.44 -19.49
N SER A 193 -18.69 12.72 -20.27
CA SER A 193 -17.81 11.69 -20.85
C SER A 193 -16.75 11.27 -19.84
N MET A 194 -16.64 9.96 -19.63
CA MET A 194 -15.74 9.33 -18.68
C MET A 194 -14.86 8.32 -19.40
N TRP A 195 -13.61 8.22 -18.99
CA TRP A 195 -12.63 7.34 -19.62
C TRP A 195 -12.46 6.07 -18.80
N TYR A 196 -12.39 4.92 -19.48
CA TYR A 196 -12.02 3.67 -18.83
C TYR A 196 -10.59 3.79 -18.25
N ASP A 197 -10.34 3.26 -17.06
CA ASP A 197 -9.01 3.34 -16.44
C ASP A 197 -8.04 2.29 -16.97
N GLY A 198 -8.54 1.13 -17.41
CA GLY A 198 -7.75 0.04 -17.99
C GLY A 198 -7.58 0.13 -19.52
N GLU A 199 -8.32 1.00 -20.18
CA GLU A 199 -8.41 1.12 -21.65
C GLU A 199 -8.45 2.60 -22.04
N PHE A 200 -7.32 3.29 -21.93
CA PHE A 200 -7.23 4.76 -21.99
C PHE A 200 -7.69 5.42 -23.29
N LEU A 201 -7.85 4.66 -24.38
CA LEU A 201 -8.34 5.16 -25.68
C LEU A 201 -9.86 5.08 -25.80
N TYR A 202 -10.54 4.50 -24.82
CA TYR A 202 -11.98 4.34 -24.84
C TYR A 202 -12.62 5.20 -23.74
N SER A 203 -13.73 5.82 -24.10
CA SER A 203 -14.61 6.55 -23.19
C SER A 203 -16.05 6.07 -23.33
N PHE A 204 -16.87 6.49 -22.38
CA PHE A 204 -18.31 6.31 -22.40
C PHE A 204 -18.97 7.59 -21.90
N THR A 205 -20.15 7.88 -22.40
CA THR A 205 -20.95 9.01 -21.93
C THR A 205 -22.01 8.49 -20.98
N ILE A 206 -22.18 9.16 -19.85
CA ILE A 206 -23.21 8.81 -18.87
C ILE A 206 -24.57 9.20 -19.45
N ASP A 207 -25.33 8.19 -19.88
CA ASP A 207 -26.70 8.35 -20.39
C ASP A 207 -27.73 8.23 -19.26
N ASN A 208 -29.01 8.42 -19.59
CA ASN A 208 -30.09 8.32 -18.61
C ASN A 208 -30.19 6.92 -17.98
N SER A 209 -29.98 5.87 -18.79
CA SER A 209 -30.06 4.49 -18.31
C SER A 209 -28.99 4.21 -17.25
N THR A 210 -27.73 4.58 -17.52
CA THR A 210 -26.62 4.40 -16.60
C THR A 210 -26.72 5.32 -15.37
N TYR A 211 -27.09 6.59 -15.57
CA TYR A 211 -27.25 7.57 -14.48
C TYR A 211 -28.28 7.13 -13.44
N SER A 212 -29.36 6.47 -13.88
CA SER A 212 -30.43 5.98 -13.00
C SER A 212 -29.94 4.93 -11.98
N LEU A 213 -28.87 4.21 -12.30
CA LEU A 213 -28.31 3.12 -11.47
C LEU A 213 -27.43 3.64 -10.32
N PHE A 214 -27.03 4.92 -10.36
CA PHE A 214 -26.10 5.47 -9.39
C PHE A 214 -26.81 5.97 -8.12
N PRO A 215 -26.25 5.74 -6.93
CA PRO A 215 -26.75 6.39 -5.72
C PRO A 215 -26.52 7.90 -5.78
N GLN A 216 -27.25 8.66 -4.97
CA GLN A 216 -27.07 10.11 -4.91
C GLN A 216 -25.64 10.48 -4.48
N ALA A 217 -25.15 9.84 -3.42
CA ALA A 217 -23.82 10.01 -2.84
C ALA A 217 -23.24 8.66 -2.43
N THR A 218 -21.98 8.64 -1.97
CA THR A 218 -21.38 7.47 -1.33
C THR A 218 -22.28 7.04 -0.15
N PRO A 219 -22.78 5.79 -0.11
CA PRO A 219 -23.84 5.39 0.82
C PRO A 219 -23.31 5.03 2.22
N PHE A 220 -22.23 5.68 2.65
CA PHE A 220 -21.60 5.45 3.94
C PHE A 220 -21.60 6.74 4.74
N GLN A 221 -21.92 6.63 6.03
CA GLN A 221 -21.64 7.71 6.96
C GLN A 221 -20.15 7.67 7.32
N LEU A 222 -19.40 8.64 6.81
CA LEU A 222 -17.95 8.74 7.00
C LEU A 222 -17.61 9.65 8.21
N PRO A 223 -16.47 9.42 8.89
CA PRO A 223 -15.53 8.32 8.67
C PRO A 223 -16.06 6.99 9.24
N LEU A 224 -15.74 5.88 8.57
CA LEU A 224 -15.97 4.54 9.13
C LEU A 224 -15.00 4.33 10.30
N LYS A 225 -15.42 3.65 11.37
CA LYS A 225 -14.56 3.41 12.55
C LYS A 225 -13.48 2.35 12.25
N LYS A 226 -13.67 1.13 12.74
CA LYS A 226 -12.75 0.01 12.53
C LYS A 226 -13.15 -0.80 11.32
N CYS A 227 -12.27 -0.84 10.32
CA CYS A 227 -12.45 -1.61 9.10
C CYS A 227 -11.54 -2.84 9.07
N ALA A 228 -12.10 -3.97 8.62
CA ALA A 228 -11.35 -5.15 8.24
C ALA A 228 -11.40 -5.31 6.72
N VAL A 229 -10.22 -5.37 6.08
CA VAL A 229 -10.09 -5.74 4.67
C VAL A 229 -9.59 -7.18 4.60
N VAL A 230 -10.39 -8.06 4.02
CA VAL A 230 -10.11 -9.50 3.94
C VAL A 230 -9.76 -9.85 2.50
N GLY A 231 -8.46 -10.07 2.27
CA GLY A 231 -7.94 -10.72 1.08
C GLY A 231 -8.19 -12.23 1.11
N ASN A 232 -7.85 -12.91 0.02
CA ASN A 232 -8.19 -14.32 -0.15
C ASN A 232 -7.03 -15.28 0.14
N GLY A 233 -5.87 -14.78 0.58
CA GLY A 233 -4.64 -15.57 0.71
C GLY A 233 -4.80 -16.82 1.59
N GLY A 234 -4.18 -17.92 1.17
CA GLY A 234 -4.25 -19.21 1.88
C GLY A 234 -3.70 -19.20 3.31
N ILE A 235 -2.95 -18.16 3.68
CA ILE A 235 -2.49 -17.93 5.07
C ILE A 235 -3.65 -17.87 6.09
N LEU A 236 -4.87 -17.61 5.63
CA LEU A 236 -6.05 -17.59 6.50
C LEU A 236 -6.50 -18.99 6.95
N LYS A 237 -6.12 -20.07 6.25
CA LYS A 237 -6.52 -21.43 6.64
C LYS A 237 -6.00 -21.74 8.05
N LYS A 238 -6.90 -22.19 8.93
CA LYS A 238 -6.63 -22.51 10.34
C LYS A 238 -6.10 -21.33 11.16
N SER A 239 -6.36 -20.10 10.72
CA SER A 239 -5.95 -18.89 11.44
C SER A 239 -6.86 -18.56 12.62
N SER A 240 -8.09 -19.09 12.66
CA SER A 240 -9.11 -18.75 13.68
C SER A 240 -9.44 -17.26 13.78
N CYS A 241 -9.18 -16.49 12.73
CA CYS A 241 -9.36 -15.04 12.72
C CYS A 241 -10.81 -14.56 12.54
N GLY A 242 -11.76 -15.47 12.33
CA GLY A 242 -13.13 -15.10 11.96
C GLY A 242 -13.83 -14.20 12.97
N ARG A 243 -13.67 -14.48 14.27
CA ARG A 243 -14.24 -13.63 15.34
C ARG A 243 -13.63 -12.23 15.35
N GLN A 244 -12.32 -12.12 15.14
CA GLN A 244 -11.63 -10.83 15.13
C GLN A 244 -12.01 -9.99 13.90
N ILE A 245 -12.20 -10.63 12.74
CA ILE A 245 -12.71 -10.00 11.52
C ILE A 245 -14.14 -9.50 11.75
N ASP A 246 -15.01 -10.36 12.29
CA ASP A 246 -16.41 -10.02 12.55
C ASP A 246 -16.57 -8.98 13.66
N ALA A 247 -15.55 -8.71 14.47
CA ALA A 247 -15.57 -7.60 15.45
C ALA A 247 -15.39 -6.21 14.81
N ALA A 248 -15.04 -6.10 13.53
CA ALA A 248 -14.94 -4.82 12.84
C ALA A 248 -16.32 -4.17 12.60
N ASN A 249 -16.34 -2.83 12.52
CA ASN A 249 -17.54 -2.06 12.20
C ASN A 249 -17.88 -2.17 10.70
N PHE A 250 -16.88 -2.29 9.85
CA PHE A 250 -17.06 -2.45 8.41
C PHE A 250 -16.12 -3.54 7.87
N VAL A 251 -16.62 -4.44 7.03
CA VAL A 251 -15.85 -5.57 6.50
C VAL A 251 -15.90 -5.54 4.98
N MET A 252 -14.71 -5.43 4.36
CA MET A 252 -14.50 -5.40 2.92
C MET A 252 -13.88 -6.71 2.45
N ARG A 253 -14.49 -7.39 1.49
CA ARG A 253 -14.05 -8.70 0.96
C ARG A 253 -13.75 -8.64 -0.53
N CYS A 254 -12.82 -9.47 -0.98
CA CYS A 254 -12.37 -9.49 -2.37
C CYS A 254 -13.06 -10.60 -3.17
N ASN A 255 -13.72 -10.24 -4.27
CA ASN A 255 -14.01 -11.13 -5.40
C ASN A 255 -14.97 -12.30 -5.08
N LEU A 256 -16.06 -12.00 -4.37
CA LEU A 256 -17.12 -12.96 -4.02
C LEU A 256 -16.57 -14.29 -3.45
N PRO A 257 -15.73 -14.25 -2.40
CA PRO A 257 -15.08 -15.44 -1.88
C PRO A 257 -16.09 -16.26 -1.04
N PRO A 258 -16.01 -17.60 -1.02
CA PRO A 258 -16.94 -18.40 -0.26
C PRO A 258 -16.88 -18.08 1.24
N LEU A 259 -18.06 -18.03 1.87
CA LEU A 259 -18.27 -17.81 3.30
C LEU A 259 -19.08 -18.96 3.93
N SER A 260 -18.95 -20.18 3.39
CA SER A 260 -19.55 -21.38 3.96
C SER A 260 -19.05 -21.60 5.40
N SER A 261 -19.81 -22.42 6.16
CA SER A 261 -19.49 -22.75 7.55
C SER A 261 -18.08 -23.31 7.73
N GLU A 262 -17.54 -24.00 6.73
CA GLU A 262 -16.17 -24.53 6.70
C GLU A 262 -15.08 -23.43 6.83
N TYR A 263 -15.33 -22.22 6.32
CA TYR A 263 -14.36 -21.11 6.35
C TYR A 263 -14.64 -20.11 7.46
N THR A 264 -15.85 -20.10 8.02
CA THR A 264 -16.32 -19.05 8.93
C THR A 264 -15.43 -18.90 10.16
N LYS A 265 -14.85 -19.99 10.68
CA LYS A 265 -13.90 -19.94 11.81
C LYS A 265 -12.67 -19.08 11.51
N ASP A 266 -12.19 -19.12 10.27
CA ASP A 266 -10.96 -18.47 9.84
C ASP A 266 -11.20 -17.07 9.27
N VAL A 267 -12.27 -16.90 8.48
CA VAL A 267 -12.50 -15.67 7.70
C VAL A 267 -13.72 -14.87 8.13
N GLY A 268 -14.50 -15.37 9.09
CA GLY A 268 -15.72 -14.74 9.57
C GLY A 268 -16.88 -14.81 8.58
N SER A 269 -18.03 -14.31 8.99
CA SER A 269 -19.28 -14.31 8.22
C SER A 269 -19.77 -12.90 7.87
N LYS A 270 -19.31 -11.87 8.62
CA LYS A 270 -19.71 -10.48 8.42
C LYS A 270 -19.15 -9.97 7.09
N SER A 271 -20.00 -9.32 6.30
CA SER A 271 -19.65 -8.65 5.07
C SER A 271 -20.50 -7.39 4.96
N HIS A 272 -19.87 -6.26 4.66
CA HIS A 272 -20.57 -5.02 4.35
C HIS A 272 -20.34 -4.63 2.89
N LEU A 273 -19.15 -4.90 2.37
CA LEU A 273 -18.79 -4.68 0.98
C LEU A 273 -18.02 -5.88 0.45
N VAL A 274 -18.43 -6.40 -0.70
CA VAL A 274 -17.70 -7.45 -1.40
C VAL A 274 -17.53 -7.06 -2.85
N THR A 275 -16.31 -7.16 -3.38
CA THR A 275 -16.07 -6.83 -4.77
C THR A 275 -16.46 -7.98 -5.68
N ALA A 276 -16.84 -7.66 -6.91
CA ALA A 276 -17.05 -8.63 -7.98
C ALA A 276 -16.41 -8.10 -9.28
N ASN A 277 -15.20 -8.58 -9.58
CA ASN A 277 -14.59 -8.29 -10.88
C ASN A 277 -15.42 -8.91 -12.02
N PRO A 278 -15.61 -8.22 -13.16
CA PRO A 278 -16.39 -8.73 -14.28
C PRO A 278 -15.91 -10.10 -14.81
N SER A 279 -14.63 -10.42 -14.66
CA SER A 279 -14.07 -11.74 -15.00
C SER A 279 -14.72 -12.88 -14.21
N ILE A 280 -15.07 -12.65 -12.94
CA ILE A 280 -15.75 -13.65 -12.09
C ILE A 280 -17.12 -13.97 -12.67
N ILE A 281 -17.85 -12.94 -13.08
CA ILE A 281 -19.18 -13.09 -13.68
C ILE A 281 -19.10 -13.91 -14.97
N ARG A 282 -18.10 -13.61 -15.82
CA ARG A 282 -17.88 -14.34 -17.07
C ARG A 282 -17.47 -15.79 -16.84
N GLN A 283 -16.48 -16.03 -15.97
CA GLN A 283 -15.85 -17.34 -15.83
C GLN A 283 -16.64 -18.28 -14.91
N ARG A 284 -17.09 -17.79 -13.74
CA ARG A 284 -17.77 -18.62 -12.74
C ARG A 284 -19.27 -18.74 -12.99
N PHE A 285 -19.88 -17.70 -13.55
CA PHE A 285 -21.34 -17.62 -13.73
C PHE A 285 -21.77 -17.49 -15.19
N GLN A 286 -20.89 -17.86 -16.14
CA GLN A 286 -21.18 -17.90 -17.58
C GLN A 286 -21.80 -16.60 -18.10
N ASN A 287 -21.32 -15.47 -17.56
CA ASN A 287 -21.75 -14.12 -17.91
C ASN A 287 -23.25 -13.82 -17.67
N LEU A 288 -23.92 -14.66 -16.87
CA LEU A 288 -25.35 -14.62 -16.57
C LEU A 288 -26.26 -14.72 -17.81
N LEU A 289 -25.77 -15.37 -18.87
CA LEU A 289 -26.51 -15.53 -20.13
C LEU A 289 -27.54 -16.66 -20.10
N TRP A 290 -27.33 -17.68 -19.27
CA TRP A 290 -28.19 -18.86 -19.18
C TRP A 290 -28.97 -18.88 -17.86
N SER A 291 -28.44 -19.59 -16.85
CA SER A 291 -29.06 -19.63 -15.53
C SER A 291 -28.48 -18.55 -14.60
N ARG A 292 -29.35 -17.71 -14.05
CA ARG A 292 -29.03 -16.72 -13.02
C ARG A 292 -29.12 -17.29 -11.60
N LYS A 293 -29.74 -18.46 -11.44
CA LYS A 293 -30.06 -19.07 -10.14
C LYS A 293 -28.80 -19.30 -9.30
N THR A 294 -27.77 -19.91 -9.88
CA THR A 294 -26.51 -20.19 -9.18
C THR A 294 -25.88 -18.90 -8.65
N PHE A 295 -25.88 -17.83 -9.43
CA PHE A 295 -25.36 -16.54 -8.99
C PHE A 295 -26.18 -15.98 -7.82
N VAL A 296 -27.51 -15.92 -7.96
CA VAL A 296 -28.42 -15.42 -6.91
C VAL A 296 -28.29 -16.23 -5.62
N ASP A 297 -28.24 -17.56 -5.70
CA ASP A 297 -28.07 -18.43 -4.54
C ASP A 297 -26.70 -18.18 -3.85
N ASN A 298 -25.64 -17.97 -4.62
CA ASN A 298 -24.33 -17.59 -4.07
C ASN A 298 -24.33 -16.19 -3.44
N MET A 299 -25.25 -15.29 -3.78
CA MET A 299 -25.29 -13.94 -3.20
C MET A 299 -25.91 -13.91 -1.81
N LYS A 300 -26.76 -14.89 -1.47
CA LYS A 300 -27.47 -14.96 -0.18
C LYS A 300 -26.55 -14.84 1.04
N VAL A 301 -25.35 -15.41 0.97
CA VAL A 301 -24.36 -15.35 2.07
C VAL A 301 -23.89 -13.93 2.38
N TYR A 302 -24.01 -12.99 1.44
CA TYR A 302 -23.61 -11.60 1.65
C TYR A 302 -24.74 -10.72 2.21
N ASN A 303 -25.94 -11.25 2.42
CA ASN A 303 -27.05 -10.56 3.07
C ASN A 303 -27.26 -9.12 2.54
N HIS A 304 -27.27 -8.08 3.38
CA HIS A 304 -27.44 -6.67 2.96
C HIS A 304 -26.13 -5.99 2.53
N SER A 305 -25.16 -6.74 1.99
CA SER A 305 -23.88 -6.18 1.54
C SER A 305 -24.01 -5.35 0.26
N TYR A 306 -23.04 -4.45 0.08
CA TYR A 306 -22.77 -3.83 -1.21
C TYR A 306 -21.96 -4.76 -2.12
N ILE A 307 -22.44 -5.01 -3.33
CA ILE A 307 -21.68 -5.68 -4.39
C ILE A 307 -20.95 -4.61 -5.21
N TYR A 308 -19.64 -4.52 -5.00
CA TYR A 308 -18.82 -3.45 -5.56
C TYR A 308 -18.14 -3.90 -6.87
N MET A 309 -18.53 -3.30 -7.99
CA MET A 309 -18.13 -3.73 -9.33
C MET A 309 -17.34 -2.66 -10.07
N PRO A 310 -16.15 -2.96 -10.61
CA PRO A 310 -15.44 -2.04 -11.49
C PRO A 310 -15.99 -2.11 -12.92
N ALA A 311 -17.28 -1.77 -13.09
CA ALA A 311 -17.97 -1.84 -14.39
C ALA A 311 -17.29 -0.99 -15.47
N PHE A 312 -16.87 0.22 -15.09
CA PHE A 312 -16.27 1.21 -16.00
C PHE A 312 -14.75 1.18 -16.02
N SER A 313 -14.15 0.07 -15.57
CA SER A 313 -12.71 -0.12 -15.58
C SER A 313 -12.18 -0.49 -16.97
N MET A 314 -12.91 -1.33 -17.68
CA MET A 314 -12.66 -1.73 -19.07
C MET A 314 -14.00 -1.88 -19.79
N LYS A 315 -14.06 -1.62 -21.09
CA LYS A 315 -15.28 -1.72 -21.91
C LYS A 315 -15.93 -3.09 -21.81
N THR A 316 -15.13 -4.15 -21.80
CA THR A 316 -15.62 -5.53 -21.68
C THR A 316 -16.18 -5.88 -20.30
N GLY A 317 -16.02 -4.99 -19.31
CA GLY A 317 -16.51 -5.14 -17.95
C GLY A 317 -17.88 -4.52 -17.69
N THR A 318 -18.30 -3.57 -18.54
CA THR A 318 -19.56 -2.82 -18.36
C THR A 318 -20.77 -3.74 -18.40
N GLU A 319 -20.96 -4.46 -19.50
CA GLU A 319 -22.15 -5.29 -19.71
C GLU A 319 -22.31 -6.42 -18.67
N PRO A 320 -21.27 -7.21 -18.32
CA PRO A 320 -21.39 -8.19 -17.23
C PRO A 320 -21.82 -7.57 -15.89
N SER A 321 -21.35 -6.35 -15.61
CA SER A 321 -21.68 -5.65 -14.35
C SER A 321 -23.10 -5.13 -14.33
N LEU A 322 -23.60 -4.61 -15.46
CA LEU A 322 -24.99 -4.23 -15.61
C LEU A 322 -25.92 -5.45 -15.48
N ARG A 323 -25.54 -6.61 -16.02
CA ARG A 323 -26.32 -7.84 -15.83
C ARG A 323 -26.41 -8.27 -14.38
N VAL A 324 -25.35 -8.10 -13.59
CA VAL A 324 -25.41 -8.34 -12.14
C VAL A 324 -26.42 -7.41 -11.48
N TYR A 325 -26.37 -6.11 -11.79
CA TYR A 325 -27.34 -5.13 -11.26
C TYR A 325 -28.78 -5.56 -11.56
N TYR A 326 -29.12 -5.78 -12.83
CA TYR A 326 -30.48 -6.15 -13.21
C TYR A 326 -30.88 -7.51 -12.65
N THR A 327 -29.98 -8.49 -12.62
CA THR A 327 -30.27 -9.81 -12.02
C THR A 327 -30.68 -9.70 -10.55
N LEU A 328 -29.97 -8.90 -9.75
CA LEU A 328 -30.28 -8.73 -8.33
C LEU A 328 -31.54 -7.88 -8.12
N SER A 329 -31.74 -6.87 -8.96
CA SER A 329 -32.95 -6.05 -8.95
C SER A 329 -34.20 -6.86 -9.30
N ASP A 330 -34.16 -7.67 -10.36
CA ASP A 330 -35.28 -8.45 -10.89
C ASP A 330 -35.83 -9.45 -9.85
N VAL A 331 -34.94 -10.00 -9.01
CA VAL A 331 -35.31 -10.98 -7.97
C VAL A 331 -35.58 -10.35 -6.61
N GLY A 332 -35.51 -9.02 -6.50
CA GLY A 332 -35.69 -8.31 -5.22
C GLY A 332 -34.65 -8.69 -4.18
N ALA A 333 -33.38 -8.85 -4.59
CA ALA A 333 -32.31 -9.23 -3.68
C ALA A 333 -31.96 -8.10 -2.69
N ASN A 334 -31.55 -8.46 -1.48
CA ASN A 334 -31.18 -7.50 -0.44
C ASN A 334 -29.84 -6.78 -0.70
N GLN A 335 -29.03 -7.28 -1.63
CA GLN A 335 -27.72 -6.69 -1.93
C GLN A 335 -27.87 -5.46 -2.84
N THR A 336 -27.09 -4.43 -2.55
CA THR A 336 -27.04 -3.20 -3.38
C THR A 336 -25.79 -3.19 -4.25
N VAL A 337 -25.91 -2.95 -5.55
CA VAL A 337 -24.74 -2.86 -6.43
C VAL A 337 -24.17 -1.44 -6.44
N LEU A 338 -22.86 -1.32 -6.28
CA LEU A 338 -22.10 -0.07 -6.42
C LEU A 338 -21.08 -0.21 -7.54
N PHE A 339 -20.97 0.81 -8.40
CA PHE A 339 -19.97 0.83 -9.46
C PHE A 339 -18.75 1.65 -9.04
N ALA A 340 -17.54 1.11 -9.23
CA ALA A 340 -16.31 1.83 -8.93
C ALA A 340 -16.14 3.04 -9.86
N ASN A 341 -15.68 4.16 -9.32
CA ASN A 341 -15.34 5.31 -10.17
C ASN A 341 -14.00 5.04 -10.90
N PRO A 342 -13.94 5.13 -12.25
CA PRO A 342 -12.71 4.89 -12.99
C PRO A 342 -11.63 5.94 -12.72
N ASN A 343 -11.99 7.16 -12.33
CA ASN A 343 -11.00 8.17 -11.94
C ASN A 343 -10.31 7.79 -10.62
N PHE A 344 -11.03 7.20 -9.67
CA PHE A 344 -10.43 6.72 -8.43
C PHE A 344 -9.46 5.56 -8.69
N LEU A 345 -9.88 4.58 -9.49
CA LEU A 345 -9.00 3.48 -9.92
C LEU A 345 -7.71 3.99 -10.58
N ARG A 346 -7.84 5.01 -11.45
CA ARG A 346 -6.71 5.65 -12.12
C ARG A 346 -5.79 6.39 -11.14
N SER A 347 -6.34 7.21 -10.25
CA SER A 347 -5.57 8.00 -9.28
C SER A 347 -4.80 7.09 -8.33
N ILE A 348 -5.45 6.05 -7.79
CA ILE A 348 -4.81 5.05 -6.92
C ILE A 348 -3.74 4.28 -7.70
N GLY A 349 -4.02 3.92 -8.96
CA GLY A 349 -3.02 3.32 -9.85
C GLY A 349 -1.77 4.18 -10.00
N LYS A 350 -1.92 5.48 -10.24
CA LYS A 350 -0.80 6.44 -10.32
C LYS A 350 -0.07 6.58 -8.98
N PHE A 351 -0.82 6.68 -7.89
CA PHE A 351 -0.28 6.81 -6.53
C PHE A 351 0.65 5.66 -6.16
N TRP A 352 0.28 4.42 -6.50
CA TRP A 352 1.08 3.24 -6.19
C TRP A 352 2.22 3.02 -7.18
N LYS A 353 2.03 3.37 -8.46
CA LYS A 353 3.12 3.38 -9.45
C LYS A 353 4.24 4.34 -9.08
N SER A 354 3.91 5.53 -8.56
CA SER A 354 4.94 6.46 -8.04
C SER A 354 5.62 5.97 -6.77
N ARG A 355 5.13 4.88 -6.17
CA ARG A 355 5.68 4.25 -4.95
C ARG A 355 6.35 2.90 -5.21
N GLY A 356 6.75 2.66 -6.46
CA GLY A 356 7.55 1.50 -6.83
C GLY A 356 6.75 0.23 -7.07
N ILE A 357 5.43 0.33 -7.32
CA ILE A 357 4.65 -0.80 -7.85
C ILE A 357 4.68 -0.76 -9.38
N HIS A 358 5.31 -1.76 -9.99
CA HIS A 358 5.50 -1.94 -11.42
C HIS A 358 4.49 -2.94 -12.01
N ALA A 359 3.25 -2.89 -11.53
CA ALA A 359 2.16 -3.69 -12.07
C ALA A 359 1.46 -3.01 -13.25
N LYS A 360 0.95 -3.81 -14.19
CA LYS A 360 0.00 -3.31 -15.21
C LYS A 360 -1.23 -2.72 -14.52
N ARG A 361 -1.77 -3.44 -13.54
CA ARG A 361 -2.90 -3.03 -12.69
C ARG A 361 -2.68 -3.47 -11.25
N LEU A 362 -3.20 -2.69 -10.31
CA LEU A 362 -3.22 -3.08 -8.90
C LEU A 362 -4.18 -4.24 -8.67
N SER A 363 -3.88 -5.08 -7.68
CA SER A 363 -4.83 -6.09 -7.22
C SER A 363 -6.08 -5.45 -6.60
N THR A 364 -7.18 -6.20 -6.61
CA THR A 364 -8.40 -5.82 -5.87
C THR A 364 -8.10 -5.61 -4.38
N GLY A 365 -7.19 -6.40 -3.81
CA GLY A 365 -6.80 -6.27 -2.41
C GLY A 365 -6.18 -4.91 -2.12
N LEU A 366 -5.14 -4.53 -2.87
CA LEU A 366 -4.48 -3.24 -2.68
C LEU A 366 -5.42 -2.06 -2.94
N PHE A 367 -6.32 -2.19 -3.93
CA PHE A 367 -7.38 -1.21 -4.17
C PHE A 367 -8.27 -1.01 -2.92
N LEU A 368 -8.80 -2.09 -2.34
CA LEU A 368 -9.66 -2.01 -1.15
C LEU A 368 -8.92 -1.50 0.07
N VAL A 369 -7.65 -1.88 0.27
CA VAL A 369 -6.84 -1.32 1.35
C VAL A 369 -6.67 0.19 1.17
N SER A 370 -6.45 0.66 -0.06
CA SER A 370 -6.32 2.09 -0.33
C SER A 370 -7.63 2.85 -0.06
N ALA A 371 -8.77 2.28 -0.45
CA ALA A 371 -10.08 2.82 -0.12
C ALA A 371 -10.31 2.84 1.40
N ALA A 372 -10.04 1.73 2.11
CA ALA A 372 -10.19 1.65 3.55
C ALA A 372 -9.29 2.65 4.29
N LEU A 373 -8.07 2.86 3.81
CA LEU A 373 -7.18 3.87 4.37
C LEU A 373 -7.75 5.29 4.22
N GLY A 374 -8.53 5.57 3.20
CA GLY A 374 -9.20 6.87 3.02
C GLY A 374 -10.59 7.01 3.63
N LEU A 375 -11.26 5.89 3.93
CA LEU A 375 -12.65 5.89 4.42
C LEU A 375 -12.78 5.55 5.90
N CYS A 376 -11.78 4.90 6.48
CA CYS A 376 -11.85 4.35 7.84
C CYS A 376 -10.88 5.05 8.80
N GLU A 377 -11.15 5.03 10.10
CA GLU A 377 -10.24 5.52 11.14
C GLU A 377 -9.14 4.51 11.45
N GLU A 378 -9.49 3.22 11.47
CA GLU A 378 -8.59 2.10 11.75
C GLU A 378 -8.75 1.03 10.69
N VAL A 379 -7.62 0.52 10.19
CA VAL A 379 -7.60 -0.52 9.15
C VAL A 379 -6.79 -1.71 9.64
N ALA A 380 -7.45 -2.87 9.68
CA ALA A 380 -6.81 -4.17 9.83
C ALA A 380 -6.99 -4.96 8.53
N ILE A 381 -5.91 -5.60 8.06
CA ILE A 381 -5.91 -6.38 6.83
C ILE A 381 -5.57 -7.84 7.13
N TYR A 382 -6.27 -8.76 6.46
CA TYR A 382 -6.22 -10.21 6.68
C TYR A 382 -6.05 -10.91 5.34
N GLY A 383 -5.25 -11.98 5.27
CA GLY A 383 -5.10 -12.77 4.03
C GLY A 383 -4.31 -12.07 2.92
N PHE A 384 -3.52 -11.05 3.26
CA PHE A 384 -2.60 -10.38 2.35
C PHE A 384 -1.24 -11.05 2.38
N TRP A 385 -1.16 -12.21 1.73
CA TRP A 385 0.05 -13.03 1.68
C TRP A 385 0.16 -13.71 0.32
N PRO A 386 0.99 -13.17 -0.59
CA PRO A 386 1.06 -13.65 -1.98
C PRO A 386 2.09 -14.78 -2.19
N PHE A 387 2.62 -15.37 -1.13
CA PHE A 387 3.69 -16.37 -1.20
C PHE A 387 3.16 -17.80 -1.05
N SER A 388 3.92 -18.75 -1.58
CA SER A 388 3.55 -20.17 -1.64
C SER A 388 3.80 -20.94 -0.34
N VAL A 389 4.42 -20.30 0.66
CA VAL A 389 4.72 -20.88 1.97
C VAL A 389 4.23 -19.99 3.09
N ASN A 390 3.88 -20.55 4.25
CA ASN A 390 3.50 -19.78 5.44
C ASN A 390 4.73 -19.31 6.26
N MET A 391 4.45 -18.69 7.41
CA MET A 391 5.46 -18.24 8.39
C MET A 391 6.26 -19.38 9.05
N ARG A 392 5.92 -20.65 8.77
CA ARG A 392 6.67 -21.84 9.20
C ARG A 392 7.33 -22.56 8.01
N GLU A 393 7.43 -21.88 6.87
CA GLU A 393 7.97 -22.40 5.60
C GLU A 393 7.20 -23.63 5.06
N GLN A 394 5.96 -23.84 5.50
CA GLN A 394 5.13 -24.93 5.02
C GLN A 394 4.35 -24.50 3.77
N PRO A 395 4.21 -25.36 2.75
CA PRO A 395 3.43 -25.04 1.56
C PRO A 395 1.98 -24.67 1.90
N ILE A 396 1.47 -23.62 1.26
CA ILE A 396 0.08 -23.19 1.35
C ILE A 396 -0.49 -22.97 -0.04
N SER A 397 -1.81 -23.05 -0.14
CA SER A 397 -2.52 -22.73 -1.37
C SER A 397 -2.58 -21.21 -1.58
N HIS A 398 -2.79 -20.80 -2.83
CA HIS A 398 -2.93 -19.39 -3.17
C HIS A 398 -4.13 -18.74 -2.47
N HIS A 399 -5.30 -19.41 -2.51
CA HIS A 399 -6.48 -18.96 -1.78
C HIS A 399 -6.77 -19.82 -0.55
N TYR A 400 -7.57 -19.31 0.38
CA TYR A 400 -8.04 -20.11 1.51
C TYR A 400 -9.10 -21.15 1.13
N TYR A 401 -9.66 -21.08 -0.07
CA TYR A 401 -10.72 -21.99 -0.56
C TYR A 401 -10.33 -22.80 -1.80
N ASP A 402 -9.27 -22.42 -2.52
CA ASP A 402 -8.75 -23.15 -3.68
C ASP A 402 -7.25 -22.87 -3.90
N ASN A 403 -6.69 -23.35 -5.00
CA ASN A 403 -5.32 -23.04 -5.43
C ASN A 403 -5.26 -22.43 -6.85
N VAL A 404 -6.27 -21.64 -7.23
CA VAL A 404 -6.31 -20.99 -8.54
C VAL A 404 -5.40 -19.75 -8.52
N LEU A 405 -4.36 -19.78 -9.35
CA LEU A 405 -3.42 -18.66 -9.48
C LEU A 405 -4.01 -17.52 -10.32
N PRO A 406 -3.61 -16.26 -10.06
CA PRO A 406 -4.04 -15.14 -10.88
C PRO A 406 -3.38 -15.21 -12.26
N PHE A 407 -3.98 -14.50 -13.23
CA PHE A 407 -3.36 -14.34 -14.53
C PHE A 407 -1.98 -13.67 -14.40
N SER A 408 -0.96 -14.34 -14.93
CA SER A 408 0.41 -13.85 -14.91
C SER A 408 0.54 -12.49 -15.62
N GLY A 409 1.40 -11.62 -15.10
CA GLY A 409 1.74 -10.33 -15.73
C GLY A 409 0.71 -9.20 -15.53
N PHE A 410 -0.37 -9.40 -14.78
CA PHE A 410 -1.34 -8.34 -14.46
C PHE A 410 -0.99 -7.55 -13.20
N HIS A 411 -0.69 -8.27 -12.12
CA HIS A 411 -0.44 -7.73 -10.78
C HIS A 411 0.99 -8.01 -10.34
N ALA A 412 1.55 -7.14 -9.50
CA ALA A 412 2.84 -7.33 -8.85
C ALA A 412 2.63 -7.57 -7.35
N MET A 413 1.88 -8.63 -7.00
CA MET A 413 1.45 -8.85 -5.60
C MET A 413 2.59 -8.90 -4.57
N PRO A 414 3.78 -9.45 -4.87
CA PRO A 414 4.91 -9.32 -3.95
C PRO A 414 5.25 -7.86 -3.68
N GLU A 415 5.39 -7.00 -4.70
CA GLU A 415 5.62 -5.55 -4.51
C GLU A 415 4.51 -4.88 -3.70
N GLU A 416 3.25 -5.24 -3.97
CA GLU A 416 2.11 -4.74 -3.19
C GLU A 416 2.20 -5.15 -1.72
N PHE A 417 2.56 -6.40 -1.43
CA PHE A 417 2.76 -6.89 -0.06
C PHE A 417 3.84 -6.08 0.67
N LEU A 418 4.94 -5.74 -0.02
CA LEU A 418 6.01 -4.95 0.57
C LEU A 418 5.55 -3.55 1.02
N GLN A 419 4.72 -2.91 0.20
CA GLN A 419 4.14 -1.62 0.55
C GLN A 419 3.20 -1.75 1.76
N LEU A 420 2.37 -2.79 1.79
CA LEU A 420 1.47 -3.05 2.92
C LEU A 420 2.23 -3.39 4.20
N TRP A 421 3.33 -4.14 4.08
CA TRP A 421 4.20 -4.48 5.20
C TRP A 421 4.88 -3.24 5.79
N TYR A 422 5.31 -2.31 4.94
CA TYR A 422 5.80 -1.02 5.40
C TYR A 422 4.73 -0.24 6.18
N LEU A 423 3.51 -0.15 5.65
CA LEU A 423 2.40 0.52 6.34
C LEU A 423 2.09 -0.13 7.70
N HIS A 424 2.26 -1.45 7.79
CA HIS A 424 2.20 -2.16 9.07
C HIS A 424 3.32 -1.73 10.03
N LYS A 425 4.57 -1.71 9.58
CA LYS A 425 5.72 -1.36 10.42
C LYS A 425 5.70 0.08 10.94
N ILE A 426 5.20 1.03 10.15
CA ILE A 426 5.07 2.42 10.63
C ILE A 426 3.83 2.62 11.52
N GLY A 427 2.95 1.62 11.63
CA GLY A 427 1.74 1.66 12.45
C GLY A 427 0.54 2.34 11.79
N ALA A 428 0.54 2.49 10.45
CA ALA A 428 -0.55 3.12 9.68
C ALA A 428 -1.74 2.18 9.46
N LEU A 429 -1.48 0.88 9.30
CA LEU A 429 -2.49 -0.19 9.31
C LEU A 429 -1.97 -1.39 10.09
N ARG A 430 -2.84 -2.33 10.48
CA ARG A 430 -2.41 -3.62 11.04
C ARG A 430 -2.55 -4.72 9.99
N MET A 431 -1.48 -5.46 9.71
CA MET A 431 -1.52 -6.68 8.90
C MET A 431 -1.50 -7.87 9.84
N GLN A 432 -2.50 -8.74 9.76
CA GLN A 432 -2.57 -9.97 10.54
C GLN A 432 -1.98 -11.12 9.72
N LEU A 433 -0.85 -11.65 10.17
CA LEU A 433 -0.16 -12.79 9.55
C LEU A 433 -0.17 -14.05 10.42
N ASP A 434 -0.19 -13.90 11.74
CA ASP A 434 -0.27 -15.02 12.67
C ASP A 434 -1.72 -15.49 12.87
N PRO A 435 -1.93 -16.71 13.37
CA PRO A 435 -3.21 -17.12 13.91
C PRO A 435 -3.72 -16.10 14.94
N CYS A 436 -5.02 -15.85 14.92
CA CYS A 436 -5.66 -14.99 15.89
C CYS A 436 -5.90 -15.78 17.18
N GLU A 437 -5.58 -15.18 18.32
CA GLU A 437 -5.89 -15.75 19.63
C GLU A 437 -7.41 -15.81 19.82
N GLU A 438 -7.92 -16.98 20.23
CA GLU A 438 -9.27 -17.03 20.79
C GLU A 438 -9.21 -16.30 22.15
N PRO A 439 -10.14 -15.37 22.44
CA PRO A 439 -10.21 -14.78 23.77
C PRO A 439 -10.29 -15.92 24.78
N ALA A 440 -9.35 -15.98 25.72
CA ALA A 440 -9.43 -16.95 26.80
C ALA A 440 -10.83 -16.83 27.41
N LEU A 441 -11.59 -17.93 27.41
CA LEU A 441 -12.82 -18.04 28.17
C LEU A 441 -12.47 -17.59 29.59
N GLN A 442 -12.91 -16.41 30.00
CA GLN A 442 -12.84 -16.01 31.38
C GLN A 442 -13.56 -17.11 32.16
N ALA A 443 -12.80 -17.86 32.95
CA ALA A 443 -13.38 -18.82 33.86
C ALA A 443 -14.42 -18.07 34.71
N PRO A 444 -15.64 -18.62 34.88
CA PRO A 444 -16.61 -17.98 35.76
C PRO A 444 -15.98 -17.85 37.14
N SER A 445 -15.91 -16.62 37.63
CA SER A 445 -15.49 -16.26 38.99
C SER A 445 -16.41 -16.84 40.04
#